data_AF-A0A948RRX3-F1
#
_entry.id   AF-A0A948RRX3-F1
#
_cell.length_a   1.000
_cell.length_b   1.000
_cell.length_c   1.000
_cell.angle_alpha   90.00
_cell.angle_beta   90.00
_cell.angle_gamma   90.00
#
_symmetry.space_group_name_H-M   'P 1'
#
loop_
_entity.id
_entity.type
_entity.pdbx_description
1 polymer ?
#
loop_
_entity_poly.entity_id
_entity_poly.type
_entity_poly.pdbx_seq_one_letter_code
_entity_poly.pdbx_strand_id
1 'polypeptide(L)' 'MAEVMTVIPKTYDLLVWILPVLAKFPRDQKFLLGDRLQTGLMDLLGLLIEANYTCDRTQLLRRANIELEKFRFLCRLASD' A
#
# COMPACT_ATOMS: atom_id res chain seq x y z
N MET A 1 8.51 -22.97 9.92
CA MET A 1 8.53 -21.55 9.47
C MET A 1 7.08 -21.16 9.26
N ALA A 2 6.61 -20.07 9.87
CA ALA A 2 5.26 -19.57 9.60
C ALA A 2 5.12 -19.30 8.10
N GLU A 3 4.09 -19.87 7.49
CA GLU A 3 3.76 -19.59 6.09
C GLU A 3 3.52 -18.09 5.93
N VAL A 4 4.17 -17.47 4.95
CA VAL A 4 4.03 -16.03 4.69
C VAL A 4 2.57 -15.74 4.38
N MET A 5 1.97 -14.76 5.07
CA MET A 5 0.60 -14.35 4.78
C MET A 5 0.45 -14.01 3.30
N THR A 6 -0.48 -14.67 2.62
CA THR A 6 -0.72 -14.57 1.17
C THR A 6 -1.02 -13.14 0.68
N VAL A 7 -1.41 -12.24 1.59
CA VAL A 7 -1.63 -10.82 1.29
C VAL A 7 -0.33 -10.07 0.98
N ILE A 8 0.82 -10.47 1.54
CA ILE A 8 2.11 -9.80 1.33
C ILE A 8 2.54 -9.83 -0.15
N PRO A 9 2.65 -11.01 -0.81
CA PRO A 9 3.01 -11.04 -2.23
C PRO A 9 1.98 -10.31 -3.09
N LYS A 10 0.68 -10.38 -2.76
CA LYS A 10 -0.37 -9.63 -3.48
C LYS A 10 -0.19 -8.10 -3.37
N THR A 11 0.17 -7.60 -2.19
CA THR A 11 0.45 -6.17 -2.01
C THR A 11 1.73 -5.75 -2.72
N TYR A 12 2.75 -6.61 -2.75
CA TYR A 12 3.96 -6.39 -3.55
C TYR A 12 3.64 -6.32 -5.05
N ASP A 13 2.86 -7.25 -5.57
CA ASP A 13 2.44 -7.27 -6.98
C ASP A 13 1.63 -6.01 -7.33
N LEU A 14 0.75 -5.56 -6.44
CA LEU A 14 0.02 -4.29 -6.59
C LEU A 14 0.98 -3.09 -6.66
N LEU A 15 2.04 -3.09 -5.85
CA LEU A 15 3.06 -2.04 -5.86
C LEU A 15 3.82 -2.03 -7.19
N VAL A 16 4.27 -3.19 -7.65
CA VAL A 16 4.91 -3.34 -8.98
C VAL A 16 3.99 -2.84 -10.09
N TRP A 17 2.70 -3.17 -10.02
CA TRP A 17 1.72 -2.75 -11.01
C TRP A 17 1.44 -1.25 -11.00
N ILE A 18 1.37 -0.61 -9.83
CA ILE A 18 0.98 0.81 -9.74
C ILE A 18 2.12 1.78 -10.04
N LEU A 19 3.38 1.43 -9.76
CA LEU A 19 4.54 2.28 -10.03
C LEU A 19 4.58 2.85 -11.48
N PRO A 20 4.42 2.05 -12.55
CA PRO A 20 4.37 2.58 -13.91
C PRO A 20 3.12 3.44 -14.20
N VAL A 21 2.05 3.29 -13.44
CA VAL A 21 0.85 4.16 -13.54
C VAL A 21 1.16 5.53 -12.94
N LEU A 22 1.70 5.57 -11.72
CA LEU A 22 2.08 6.82 -11.03
C LEU A 22 3.17 7.59 -11.78
N ALA A 23 4.07 6.87 -12.46
CA ALA A 23 5.12 7.47 -13.27
C ALA A 23 4.59 8.36 -14.41
N LYS A 24 3.37 8.10 -14.88
CA LYS A 24 2.68 8.82 -15.97
C LYS A 24 1.88 10.04 -15.51
N PHE A 25 1.81 10.32 -14.20
CA PHE A 25 1.09 11.48 -13.69
C PHE A 25 1.70 12.79 -14.22
N PRO A 26 0.88 13.84 -14.43
CA PRO A 26 1.39 15.18 -14.70
C PRO A 26 2.41 15.60 -13.63
N ARG A 27 3.45 16.34 -14.03
CA ARG A 27 4.58 16.69 -13.15
C ARG A 27 4.14 17.27 -11.81
N ASP A 28 3.13 18.14 -11.82
CA ASP A 28 2.62 18.82 -10.62
C ASP A 28 1.90 17.86 -9.66
N GLN A 29 1.24 16.82 -10.19
CA GLN A 29 0.52 15.83 -9.38
C GLN A 29 1.40 14.64 -8.97
N LYS A 30 2.46 14.36 -9.74
CA LYS A 30 3.38 13.25 -9.47
C LYS A 30 4.02 13.35 -8.09
N PHE A 31 4.48 14.55 -7.70
CA PHE A 31 5.09 14.79 -6.39
C PHE A 31 4.08 15.08 -5.27
N LEU A 32 2.78 15.09 -5.58
CA LEU A 32 1.71 15.30 -4.61
C LEU A 32 0.93 14.00 -4.39
N LEU A 33 0.10 13.61 -5.36
CA LEU A 33 -0.73 12.41 -5.29
C LEU A 33 0.07 11.15 -5.58
N GLY A 34 0.98 11.19 -6.55
CA GLY A 34 1.82 10.04 -6.91
C GLY A 34 2.68 9.58 -5.73
N ASP A 35 3.40 10.51 -5.11
CA ASP A 35 4.23 10.24 -3.93
C ASP A 35 3.43 9.70 -2.74
N ARG A 36 2.26 10.28 -2.45
CA ARG A 36 1.36 9.81 -1.37
C ARG A 36 0.82 8.41 -1.63
N LEU A 37 0.43 8.10 -2.87
CA LEU A 37 -0.05 6.76 -3.25
C LEU A 37 1.06 5.71 -3.11
N GLN A 38 2.26 6.04 -3.58
CA GLN A 38 3.41 5.14 -3.47
C GLN A 38 3.78 4.90 -2.01
N THR A 39 3.89 5.96 -1.21
CA THR A 39 4.25 5.89 0.21
C THR A 39 3.22 5.11 1.01
N GLY A 40 1.93 5.41 0.87
CA GLY A 40 0.87 4.69 1.59
C GLY A 40 0.83 3.19 1.27
N LEU A 41 1.13 2.81 0.02
CA LEU A 41 1.19 1.40 -0.36
C LEU A 41 2.46 0.69 0.19
N MET A 42 3.59 1.40 0.29
CA MET A 42 4.79 0.90 0.96
C MET A 42 4.56 0.71 2.47
N ASP A 43 3.89 1.66 3.12
CA ASP A 43 3.52 1.58 4.53
C ASP A 43 2.58 0.39 4.80
N LEU A 44 1.59 0.18 3.93
CA LEU A 44 0.73 -1.00 3.97
C LEU A 44 1.54 -2.29 3.91
N LEU A 45 2.46 -2.40 2.95
CA LEU A 45 3.32 -3.58 2.81
C LEU A 45 4.17 -3.80 4.07
N GLY A 46 4.73 -2.74 4.65
CA GLY A 46 5.48 -2.79 5.90
C GLY A 46 4.66 -3.33 7.08
N LEU A 47 3.43 -2.83 7.26
CA LEU A 47 2.51 -3.30 8.30
C LEU A 47 2.16 -4.78 8.16
N LEU A 48 1.99 -5.25 6.92
CA LEU A 48 1.70 -6.66 6.64
C LEU A 48 2.92 -7.56 6.92
N ILE A 49 4.12 -7.11 6.57
CA ILE A 49 5.37 -7.81 6.90
C ILE A 49 5.54 -7.90 8.41
N GLU A 50 5.38 -6.78 9.14
CA GLU A 50 5.48 -6.76 10.59
C GLU A 50 4.48 -7.75 11.22
N ALA A 51 3.21 -7.68 10.78
CA ALA A 51 2.14 -8.58 11.23
C ALA A 51 2.45 -10.06 10.98
N ASN A 52 3.24 -10.40 9.96
CA ASN A 52 3.63 -11.79 9.67
C ASN A 52 4.50 -12.38 10.78
N TYR A 53 5.37 -11.56 11.38
CA TYR A 53 6.34 -11.95 12.40
C TYR A 53 5.85 -11.67 13.83
N THR A 54 4.68 -11.07 14.01
CA THR A 54 4.07 -10.82 15.33
C THR A 54 3.08 -11.92 15.72
N CYS A 55 3.11 -12.32 16.99
CA CYS A 55 2.11 -13.23 17.57
C CYS A 55 0.73 -12.57 17.66
N ASP A 56 0.61 -11.42 18.34
CA ASP A 56 -0.60 -10.59 18.32
C ASP A 56 -0.51 -9.55 17.19
N ARG A 57 -1.04 -9.93 16.04
CA ARG A 57 -1.06 -9.11 14.83
C ARG A 57 -2.31 -8.25 14.67
N THR A 58 -3.24 -8.27 15.63
CA THR A 58 -4.57 -7.66 15.48
C THR A 58 -4.50 -6.16 15.23
N GLN A 59 -3.69 -5.45 15.99
CA GLN A 59 -3.52 -4.00 15.84
C GLN A 59 -2.82 -3.63 14.52
N LEU A 60 -1.81 -4.41 14.12
CA LEU A 60 -1.08 -4.21 12.87
C LEU A 60 -1.99 -4.42 11.66
N LEU A 61 -2.80 -5.48 11.66
CA LEU A 61 -3.77 -5.74 10.60
C LEU A 61 -4.86 -4.67 10.55
N ARG A 62 -5.30 -4.13 11.69
CA ARG A 62 -6.26 -3.02 11.72
C ARG A 62 -5.66 -1.75 11.12
N ARG A 63 -4.38 -1.44 11.42
CA ARG A 63 -3.66 -0.32 10.81
C ARG A 63 -3.48 -0.54 9.31
N ALA A 64 -3.09 -1.73 8.89
CA ALA A 64 -2.96 -2.10 7.47
C ALA A 64 -4.30 -1.87 6.73
N ASN A 65 -5.41 -2.28 7.33
CA ASN A 65 -6.73 -2.06 6.73
C ASN A 65 -7.05 -0.56 6.54
N ILE A 66 -6.69 0.29 7.52
CA ILE A 66 -6.88 1.73 7.41
C ILE A 66 -6.01 2.33 6.29
N GLU A 67 -4.75 1.92 6.17
CA GLU A 67 -3.87 2.39 5.09
C GLU A 67 -4.38 1.96 3.71
N LEU A 68 -4.92 0.74 3.59
CA LEU A 68 -5.57 0.28 2.36
C LEU A 68 -6.79 1.13 1.99
N GLU A 69 -7.62 1.49 2.97
CA GLU A 69 -8.77 2.38 2.72
C GLU A 69 -8.33 3.78 2.29
N LYS A 70 -7.34 4.39 2.95
CA LYS A 70 -6.77 5.67 2.52
C LYS A 70 -6.25 5.60 1.09
N PHE A 71 -5.52 4.54 0.76
CA PHE A 71 -5.02 4.30 -0.60
C PHE A 71 -6.16 4.23 -1.62
N ARG A 72 -7.26 3.51 -1.32
CA ARG A 72 -8.44 3.45 -2.19
C ARG A 72 -9.05 4.82 -2.47
N PHE A 73 -9.20 5.66 -1.44
CA PHE A 73 -9.72 7.01 -1.60
C PHE A 73 -8.77 7.92 -2.41
N LEU A 74 -7.46 7.79 -2.23
CA LEU A 74 -6.48 8.50 -3.04
C LEU A 74 -6.49 8.04 -4.50
N CYS A 75 -6.67 6.75 -4.77
CA CYS A 75 -6.82 6.24 -6.14
C CYS A 75 -8.06 6.84 -6.82
N ARG A 76 -9.18 6.94 -6.10
CA ARG A 76 -10.39 7.60 -6.60
C ARG A 76 -10.16 9.08 -6.87
N LEU A 77 -9.51 9.78 -5.96
CA LEU A 77 -9.16 11.19 -6.16
C LEU A 77 -8.26 11.40 -7.38
N ALA A 78 -7.41 10.44 -7.72
CA ALA A 78 -6.55 10.52 -8.91
C ALA A 78 -7.31 10.27 -10.23
N SER A 79 -8.52 9.71 -10.15
CA SER A 79 -9.38 9.45 -11.31
C SER A 79 -10.48 10.49 -11.51
N ASP A 80 -10.78 11.26 -10.47
CA ASP A 80 -11.72 12.40 -10.50
C ASP A 80 -11.08 13.63 -11.16
#